data_AF-A0A7S3LWN8-F1
#
_entry.id   AF-A0A7S3LWN8-F1
#
_cell.length_a   1.000
_cell.length_b   1.000
_cell.length_c   1.000
_cell.angle_alpha   90.00
_cell.angle_beta   90.00
_cell.angle_gamma   90.00
#
_symmetry.space_group_name_H-M   'P 1'
#
loop_
_entity.id
_entity.type
_entity.pdbx_description
1 polymer ?
#
loop_
_entity_poly.entity_id
_entity_poly.type
_entity_poly.pdbx_seq_one_letter_code
_entity_poly.pdbx_strand_id
1 'polypeptide(L)'
;MCKTCGKNFNIANIHEEGLDLDPLLNDDCEKYGKPVSEGGCDLYQRSDDNEEVVKGRLEIYNKETAPLVDFYEKKGMVVNVKVTGGPKVMVPKVMEALNSA
;
A
#
# COMPACT_ATOMS: atom_id res chain seq x y z
N MET A 1 -2.87 -0.05 12.53
CA MET A 1 -3.50 -1.33 12.88
C MET A 1 -4.62 -1.11 13.89
N CYS A 2 -5.68 -1.94 13.89
CA CYS A 2 -6.73 -1.89 14.92
C CYS A 2 -6.40 -2.82 16.10
N LYS A 3 -6.52 -2.33 17.34
CA LYS A 3 -6.28 -3.12 18.56
C LYS A 3 -7.34 -4.21 18.77
N THR A 4 -8.56 -4.00 18.28
CA THR A 4 -9.69 -4.92 18.47
C THR A 4 -9.68 -6.07 17.47
N CYS A 5 -9.56 -5.77 16.18
CA CYS A 5 -9.67 -6.78 15.11
C CYS A 5 -8.33 -7.20 14.49
N GLY A 6 -7.23 -6.51 14.81
CA GLY A 6 -5.90 -6.80 14.29
C GLY A 6 -5.71 -6.48 12.80
N LYS A 7 -6.70 -5.89 12.13
CA LYS A 7 -6.61 -5.59 10.70
C LYS A 7 -5.73 -4.36 10.44
N ASN A 8 -5.19 -4.29 9.23
CA ASN A 8 -4.40 -3.15 8.74
C ASN A 8 -5.32 -2.05 8.21
N PHE A 9 -4.87 -0.81 8.39
CA PHE A 9 -5.55 0.40 7.96
C PHE A 9 -4.49 1.34 7.40
N ASN A 10 -4.83 2.08 6.35
CA ASN A 10 -4.04 3.21 5.90
C ASN A 10 -4.88 4.47 6.11
N ILE A 11 -4.42 5.37 6.98
CA ILE A 11 -5.11 6.62 7.30
C ILE A 11 -4.63 7.79 6.44
N ALA A 12 -3.65 7.56 5.55
CA ALA A 12 -3.14 8.59 4.67
C ALA A 12 -4.23 9.05 3.71
N ASN A 13 -4.35 10.36 3.58
CA ASN A 13 -5.20 10.99 2.59
C ASN A 13 -4.30 11.78 1.63
N ILE A 14 -4.22 11.33 0.37
CA ILE A 14 -3.24 11.83 -0.60
C ILE A 14 -3.98 12.34 -1.84
N HIS A 15 -3.94 13.67 -2.05
CA HIS A 15 -4.55 14.36 -3.17
C HIS A 15 -3.52 15.26 -3.88
N GLU A 16 -2.42 14.67 -4.36
CA GLU A 16 -1.30 15.40 -4.95
C GLU A 16 -0.69 14.65 -6.14
N GLU A 17 0.03 15.35 -7.01
CA GLU A 17 0.75 14.77 -8.16
C GLU A 17 -0.12 13.93 -9.11
N GLY A 18 -1.42 14.23 -9.19
CA GLY A 18 -2.38 13.46 -9.99
C GLY A 18 -2.80 12.13 -9.36
N LEU A 19 -2.44 11.89 -8.10
CA LEU A 19 -2.96 10.83 -7.26
C LEU A 19 -4.12 11.37 -6.43
N ASP A 20 -5.21 10.61 -6.43
CA ASP A 20 -6.40 10.86 -5.61
C ASP A 20 -6.69 9.58 -4.83
N LEU A 21 -6.19 9.52 -3.60
CA LEU A 21 -6.17 8.34 -2.74
C LEU A 21 -6.78 8.69 -1.38
N ASP A 22 -8.07 8.37 -1.24
CA ASP A 22 -8.72 8.36 0.06
C ASP A 22 -8.06 7.35 1.02
N PRO A 23 -8.18 7.57 2.33
CA PRO A 23 -7.78 6.59 3.34
C PRO A 23 -8.36 5.20 3.07
N LEU A 24 -7.51 4.17 3.14
CA LEU A 24 -7.94 2.78 3.08
C LEU A 24 -8.33 2.33 4.49
N LEU A 25 -9.54 2.68 4.86
CA LEU A 25 -10.18 2.23 6.08
C LEU A 25 -10.86 0.88 5.83
N ASN A 26 -10.93 0.05 6.87
CA ASN A 26 -11.69 -1.17 6.82
C ASN A 26 -13.03 -1.00 7.56
N ASP A 27 -14.13 -1.23 6.85
CA ASP A 27 -15.51 -1.09 7.34
C ASP A 27 -15.88 -2.14 8.41
N ASP A 28 -15.06 -3.17 8.62
CA ASP A 28 -15.30 -4.25 9.60
C ASP A 28 -15.38 -3.79 11.07
N CYS A 29 -14.98 -2.54 11.38
CA CYS A 29 -15.14 -1.99 12.72
C CYS A 29 -16.58 -1.60 13.06
N GLU A 30 -17.50 -1.51 12.09
CA GLU A 30 -18.93 -1.24 12.35
C GLU A 30 -19.56 -2.31 13.26
N LYS A 31 -19.05 -3.56 13.24
CA LYS A 31 -19.42 -4.62 14.17
C LYS A 31 -19.23 -4.23 15.65
N TYR A 32 -18.32 -3.29 15.94
CA TYR A 32 -18.01 -2.82 17.29
C TYR A 32 -18.72 -1.51 17.66
N GLY A 33 -19.70 -1.07 16.84
CA GLY A 33 -20.69 -0.06 17.22
C GLY A 33 -20.41 1.37 16.75
N LYS A 34 -19.33 1.63 15.99
CA LYS A 34 -19.06 2.91 15.31
C LYS A 34 -18.21 2.72 14.04
N PRO A 35 -18.42 3.50 12.96
CA PRO A 35 -17.55 3.46 11.79
C PRO A 35 -16.17 4.06 12.09
N VAL A 36 -15.15 3.65 11.34
CA VAL A 36 -13.75 4.09 11.52
C VAL A 36 -13.60 5.60 11.38
N SER A 37 -14.35 6.17 10.43
CA SER A 37 -14.42 7.62 10.16
C SER A 37 -14.89 8.44 11.36
N GLU A 38 -15.58 7.84 12.32
CA GLU A 38 -16.10 8.49 13.52
C GLU A 38 -15.36 8.04 14.80
N GLY A 39 -14.15 7.50 14.66
CA GLY A 39 -13.33 7.02 15.78
C GLY A 39 -13.76 5.65 16.32
N GLY A 40 -14.45 4.84 15.50
CA GLY A 40 -14.96 3.54 15.90
C GLY A 40 -13.93 2.40 15.98
N CYS A 41 -12.73 2.58 15.42
CA CYS A 41 -11.61 1.67 15.68
C CYS A 41 -10.59 2.34 16.62
N ASP A 42 -10.13 1.60 17.64
CA ASP A 42 -8.92 1.95 18.38
C ASP A 42 -7.69 1.58 17.53
N LEU A 43 -7.15 2.57 16.83
CA LEU A 43 -6.01 2.40 15.93
C LEU A 43 -4.69 2.72 16.66
N TYR A 44 -3.65 1.96 16.31
CA TYR A 44 -2.27 2.24 16.69
C TYR A 44 -1.34 2.05 15.48
N GLN A 45 -0.25 2.82 15.45
CA GLN A 45 0.83 2.67 14.48
C GLN A 45 1.73 1.52 14.92
N ARG A 46 2.21 0.70 13.97
CA ARG A 46 3.13 -0.39 14.33
C ARG A 46 4.45 0.21 14.80
N SER A 47 5.15 -0.51 15.68
CA SER A 47 6.44 -0.04 16.22
C SER A 47 7.52 0.18 15.16
N ASP A 48 7.42 -0.53 14.03
CA ASP A 48 8.36 -0.47 12.91
C ASP A 48 7.95 0.51 11.80
N ASP A 49 6.82 1.21 11.93
CA ASP A 49 6.36 2.23 10.98
C ASP A 49 6.92 3.62 11.33
N ASN A 50 8.17 3.72 11.81
CA ASN A 50 8.81 5.00 12.15
C ASN A 50 9.87 5.38 11.10
N GLU A 51 10.26 6.66 11.06
CA GLU A 51 11.15 7.20 10.02
C GLU A 51 12.50 6.48 9.93
N GLU A 52 13.13 6.18 11.09
CA GLU A 52 14.41 5.49 11.15
C GLU A 52 14.32 4.09 10.51
N VAL A 53 13.31 3.32 10.89
CA VAL A 53 13.09 1.97 10.35
C VAL A 53 12.71 2.03 8.87
N VAL A 54 11.91 2.99 8.45
CA VAL A 54 11.53 3.17 7.03
C VAL A 54 12.75 3.50 6.17
N LYS A 55 13.64 4.39 6.63
CA LYS A 55 14.90 4.70 5.93
C LYS A 55 15.78 3.46 5.77
N GLY A 56 15.99 2.72 6.86
CA GLY A 56 16.77 1.47 6.81
C GLY A 56 16.18 0.43 5.85
N ARG A 57 14.84 0.32 5.79
CA ARG A 57 14.16 -0.55 4.81
C ARG A 57 14.41 -0.15 3.37
N LEU A 58 14.38 1.16 3.07
CA LEU A 58 14.63 1.67 1.73
C LEU A 58 16.10 1.45 1.31
N GLU A 59 17.05 1.64 2.23
CA GLU A 59 18.47 1.35 1.98
C GLU A 59 18.71 -0.12 1.63
N ILE A 60 18.14 -1.04 2.42
CA ILE A 60 18.24 -2.48 2.16
C ILE A 60 17.57 -2.84 0.83
N TYR A 61 16.36 -2.32 0.57
CA TYR A 61 15.66 -2.54 -0.70
C TYR A 61 16.52 -2.11 -1.89
N ASN A 62 17.12 -0.92 -1.84
CA ASN A 62 17.97 -0.39 -2.91
C ASN A 62 19.22 -1.24 -3.14
N LYS A 63 19.81 -1.78 -2.06
CA LYS A 63 21.01 -2.61 -2.14
C LYS A 63 20.73 -4.04 -2.62
N GLU A 64 19.65 -4.65 -2.17
CA GLU A 64 19.43 -6.10 -2.30
C GLU A 64 18.30 -6.48 -3.26
N THR A 65 17.24 -5.67 -3.34
CA THR A 65 16.03 -6.01 -4.10
C THR A 65 15.95 -5.24 -5.42
N ALA A 66 16.28 -3.95 -5.44
CA ALA A 66 16.20 -3.12 -6.65
C ALA A 66 17.01 -3.69 -7.84
N PRO A 67 18.23 -4.26 -7.67
CA PRO A 67 18.98 -4.85 -8.78
C PRO A 67 18.31 -6.06 -9.44
N LEU A 68 17.33 -6.68 -8.78
CA LEU A 68 16.56 -7.78 -9.37
C LEU A 68 15.68 -7.30 -10.53
N VAL A 69 15.25 -6.04 -10.52
CA VAL A 69 14.48 -5.46 -11.63
C VAL A 69 15.30 -5.54 -12.92
N ASP A 70 16.53 -5.01 -12.93
CA ASP A 70 17.45 -5.08 -14.07
C ASP A 70 17.68 -6.51 -14.57
N PHE A 71 17.76 -7.48 -13.64
CA PHE A 71 17.95 -8.89 -13.99
C PHE A 71 16.75 -9.45 -14.76
N TYR A 72 15.52 -9.15 -14.33
CA TYR A 72 14.31 -9.61 -15.02
C TYR A 72 14.02 -8.78 -16.28
N GLU A 73 14.40 -7.50 -16.32
CA GLU A 73 14.31 -6.66 -17.52
C GLU A 73 15.17 -7.24 -18.66
N LYS A 74 16.41 -7.64 -18.36
CA LYS A 74 17.31 -8.30 -19.33
C LYS A 74 16.76 -9.62 -19.87
N LYS A 75 15.85 -10.26 -19.14
CA LYS A 75 15.14 -11.48 -19.55
C LYS A 75 13.83 -11.19 -20.30
N GLY A 76 13.46 -9.92 -20.47
CA GLY A 76 12.20 -9.52 -21.08
C GLY A 76 10.97 -9.87 -20.25
N MET A 77 11.12 -10.06 -18.93
CA MET A 77 10.05 -10.54 -18.04
C MET A 77 9.36 -9.41 -17.24
N VAL A 78 9.84 -8.18 -17.37
CA VAL A 78 9.31 -7.04 -16.60
C VAL A 78 8.22 -6.34 -17.37
N VAL A 79 7.07 -6.17 -16.71
CA VAL A 79 5.93 -5.40 -17.19
C VAL A 79 5.80 -4.15 -16.33
N ASN A 80 6.08 -2.98 -16.91
CA ASN A 80 6.00 -1.70 -16.21
C ASN A 80 4.57 -1.18 -16.17
N VAL A 81 4.03 -0.93 -14.98
CA VAL A 81 2.67 -0.39 -14.78
C VAL A 81 2.74 0.95 -14.07
N LYS A 82 2.24 2.01 -14.72
CA LYS A 82 2.18 3.35 -14.11
C LYS A 82 1.07 3.40 -13.06
N VAL A 83 1.42 3.81 -11.84
CA VAL A 83 0.45 4.07 -10.76
C VAL A 83 -0.35 5.33 -11.06
N THR A 84 -1.68 5.23 -11.01
CA THR A 84 -2.60 6.34 -11.27
C THR A 84 -3.77 6.40 -10.28
N GLY A 85 -3.68 5.70 -9.15
CA GLY A 85 -4.78 5.62 -8.19
C GLY A 85 -4.63 4.46 -7.20
N GLY A 86 -5.66 4.24 -6.40
CA GLY A 86 -5.67 3.23 -5.35
C GLY A 86 -5.95 1.81 -5.88
N PRO A 87 -6.08 0.81 -4.99
CA PRO A 87 -6.30 -0.58 -5.38
C PRO A 87 -7.49 -0.79 -6.34
N LYS A 88 -8.60 -0.07 -6.15
CA LYS A 88 -9.77 -0.14 -7.04
C LYS A 88 -9.44 0.22 -8.49
N VAL A 89 -8.50 1.14 -8.71
CA VAL A 89 -8.04 1.58 -10.04
C VAL A 89 -6.90 0.71 -10.54
N MET A 90 -5.96 0.35 -9.67
CA MET A 90 -4.70 -0.28 -10.07
C MET A 90 -4.79 -1.79 -10.25
N VAL A 91 -5.58 -2.51 -9.44
CA VAL A 91 -5.65 -3.97 -9.53
C VAL A 91 -6.12 -4.45 -10.91
N PRO A 92 -7.20 -3.90 -11.51
CA PRO A 92 -7.61 -4.31 -12.86
C PRO A 92 -6.52 -4.06 -13.91
N LYS A 93 -5.83 -2.91 -13.85
CA LYS A 93 -4.75 -2.56 -14.78
C LYS A 93 -3.55 -3.50 -14.66
N VAL A 94 -3.18 -3.88 -13.43
CA VAL A 94 -2.10 -4.86 -13.20
C VAL A 94 -2.51 -6.23 -13.76
N MET A 95 -3.74 -6.68 -13.52
CA MET A 95 -4.22 -7.95 -14.05
C MET A 95 -4.27 -7.96 -15.59
N GLU A 96 -4.72 -6.88 -16.21
CA GLU A 96 -4.70 -6.70 -17.66
C GLU A 96 -3.27 -6.75 -18.22
N ALA A 97 -2.33 -6.04 -17.58
CA ALA A 97 -0.93 -6.02 -17.97
C ALA A 97 -0.28 -7.42 -17.86
N LEU A 98 -0.61 -8.19 -16.82
CA LEU A 98 -0.11 -9.56 -16.65
C LEU A 98 -0.71 -10.55 -17.65
N ASN A 99 -1.98 -10.40 -18.02
CA ASN A 99 -2.64 -11.29 -18.98
C ASN A 99 -2.27 -11.00 -20.45
N SER A 100 -1.69 -9.84 -20.72
CA SER A 100 -1.32 -9.38 -22.06
C SER A 100 0.18 -9.51 -22.36
N ALA A 101 0.97 -9.97 -21.38
CA ALA A 101 2.41 -10.21 -21.47
C ALA A 101 2.71 -11.66 -21.84
#